data_AF-A0A1I0VQ16-F1
#
_entry.id   AF-A0A1I0VQ16-F1
#
_cell.length_a   1.000
_cell.length_b   1.000
_cell.length_c   1.000
_cell.angle_alpha   90.00
_cell.angle_beta   90.00
_cell.angle_gamma   90.00
#
_symmetry.space_group_name_H-M   'P 1'
#
loop_
_entity.id
_entity.type
_entity.pdbx_description
1 polymer ?
#
loop_
_entity_poly.entity_id
_entity_poly.type
_entity_poly.pdbx_seq_one_letter_code
_entity_poly.pdbx_strand_id
1 'polypeptide(L)'
;MPQRQKTNDILSPELVKILKIFGSISIALVVVLSFFNTKRANNTGDDLTFRMSSSSRLYFLNMRAIKYDRETRSDAGMVLFRHGKREISKTEPSLDLVIILNSQKDEAYLYLEPVNVDWPLEIRASKDDKVKVFQVLNGNNSEFLAYVRLLEPWIADDAKFEIKNESVWTSFWSKPKEKEALQTILEDYFRLINEPE
;
A
#
# COMPACT_ATOMS: atom_id res chain seq x y z
N MET A 1 28.41 -59.17 -53.31
CA MET A 1 28.61 -57.74 -52.99
C MET A 1 27.50 -57.31 -52.04
N PRO A 2 27.79 -56.82 -50.82
CA PRO A 2 26.74 -56.36 -49.92
C PRO A 2 26.29 -54.94 -50.31
N GLN A 3 24.97 -54.74 -50.38
CA GLN A 3 24.36 -53.43 -50.60
C GLN A 3 24.58 -52.52 -49.39
N ARG A 4 25.13 -51.33 -49.63
CA ARG A 4 25.35 -50.30 -48.61
C ARG A 4 23.99 -49.69 -48.24
N GLN A 5 23.52 -49.92 -47.01
CA GLN A 5 22.32 -49.26 -46.46
C GLN A 5 22.50 -47.74 -46.51
N LYS A 6 21.55 -47.03 -47.13
CA LYS A 6 21.46 -45.56 -47.07
C LYS A 6 21.15 -45.17 -45.62
N THR A 7 22.01 -44.35 -45.04
CA THR A 7 21.76 -43.67 -43.76
C THR A 7 20.48 -42.86 -43.90
N ASN A 8 19.43 -43.25 -43.16
CA ASN A 8 18.23 -42.44 -43.02
C ASN A 8 18.64 -41.09 -42.43
N ASP A 9 18.41 -40.02 -43.18
CA ASP A 9 18.82 -38.67 -42.79
C ASP A 9 18.02 -38.27 -41.55
N ILE A 10 18.68 -38.30 -40.39
CA ILE A 10 18.06 -38.16 -39.06
C ILE A 10 17.44 -36.76 -38.89
N LEU A 11 17.82 -35.79 -39.73
CA LEU A 11 17.35 -34.42 -39.75
C LEU A 11 16.64 -34.11 -41.07
N SER A 12 15.49 -34.75 -41.31
CA SER A 12 14.67 -34.41 -42.47
C SER A 12 14.29 -32.92 -42.45
N PRO A 13 14.16 -32.25 -43.61
CA PRO A 13 13.78 -30.84 -43.67
C PRO A 13 12.47 -30.53 -42.94
N GLU A 14 11.55 -31.49 -42.89
CA GLU A 14 10.29 -31.42 -42.17
C GLU A 14 10.51 -31.42 -40.65
N LEU A 15 11.38 -32.30 -40.13
CA LEU A 15 11.72 -32.36 -38.71
C LEU A 15 12.36 -31.05 -38.24
N VAL A 16 13.27 -30.49 -39.04
CA VAL A 16 13.92 -29.20 -38.74
C VAL A 16 12.90 -28.05 -38.71
N LYS A 17 11.89 -28.07 -39.59
CA LYS A 17 10.81 -27.07 -39.59
C LYS A 17 9.95 -27.16 -38.33
N ILE A 18 9.60 -28.38 -37.91
CA ILE A 18 8.82 -28.62 -36.68
C ILE A 18 9.62 -28.17 -35.45
N LEU A 19 10.91 -28.51 -35.37
CA LEU A 19 11.77 -28.13 -34.25
C LEU A 19 11.90 -26.61 -34.09
N LYS A 20 12.02 -25.89 -35.21
CA LYS A 20 12.07 -24.42 -35.21
C LYS A 20 10.77 -23.80 -34.71
N ILE A 21 9.63 -24.30 -35.15
CA ILE A 21 8.30 -23.82 -34.72
C ILE A 21 8.10 -24.11 -33.23
N PHE A 22 8.42 -25.32 -32.78
CA PHE A 22 8.28 -25.69 -31.37
C PHE A 22 9.21 -24.86 -30.48
N GLY A 23 10.47 -24.68 -30.89
CA GLY A 23 11.43 -23.86 -30.18
C GLY A 23 11.01 -22.39 -30.10
N SER A 24 10.53 -21.82 -31.21
CA SER A 24 10.08 -20.42 -31.23
C SER A 24 8.83 -20.21 -30.37
N ILE A 25 7.86 -21.13 -30.41
CA ILE A 25 6.67 -21.08 -29.54
C ILE A 25 7.07 -21.22 -28.07
N SER A 26 8.00 -22.13 -27.74
CA SER A 26 8.45 -22.33 -26.36
C SER A 26 9.14 -21.08 -25.80
N ILE A 27 10.01 -20.45 -26.59
CA ILE A 27 10.69 -19.20 -26.20
C ILE A 27 9.66 -18.06 -26.06
N ALA A 28 8.75 -17.92 -27.02
CA ALA A 28 7.69 -16.90 -26.96
C ALA A 28 6.81 -17.09 -25.71
N LEU A 29 6.47 -18.33 -25.36
CA LEU A 29 5.70 -18.64 -24.16
C LEU A 29 6.46 -18.25 -22.88
N VAL A 30 7.75 -18.58 -22.78
CA VAL A 30 8.57 -18.18 -21.62
C VAL A 30 8.67 -16.66 -21.50
N VAL A 31 8.86 -15.96 -22.62
CA VAL A 31 8.90 -14.49 -22.64
C VAL A 31 7.57 -13.90 -22.18
N VAL A 32 6.44 -14.41 -22.69
CA VAL A 32 5.10 -13.98 -22.27
C VAL A 32 4.87 -14.24 -20.78
N LEU A 33 5.18 -15.44 -20.30
CA LEU A 33 5.02 -15.81 -18.88
C LEU A 33 5.95 -15.02 -17.95
N SER A 34 7.11 -14.57 -18.42
CA SER A 34 8.02 -13.69 -17.66
C SER A 34 7.35 -12.38 -17.25
N PHE A 35 6.46 -11.84 -18.10
CA PHE A 35 5.69 -10.64 -17.77
C PHE A 35 4.56 -10.87 -16.75
N PHE A 36 4.14 -12.12 -16.52
CA PHE A 36 3.06 -12.47 -15.59
C PHE A 36 3.55 -12.90 -14.19
N ASN A 37 4.84 -12.77 -13.88
CA ASN A 37 5.40 -13.20 -12.59
C ASN A 37 5.08 -12.26 -11.40
N THR A 38 4.29 -11.20 -11.62
CA THR A 38 3.98 -10.19 -10.60
C THR A 38 2.73 -10.49 -9.78
N LYS A 39 1.89 -11.46 -10.19
CA LYS A 39 0.63 -11.77 -9.48
C LYS A 39 0.61 -13.24 -9.02
N ARG A 40 1.00 -13.49 -7.77
CA ARG A 40 0.80 -14.81 -7.13
C ARG A 40 -0.70 -15.04 -6.95
N ALA A 41 -1.22 -16.14 -7.50
CA ALA A 41 -2.57 -16.59 -7.19
C ALA A 41 -2.65 -16.93 -5.69
N ASN A 42 -3.55 -16.25 -4.97
CA ASN A 42 -3.85 -16.55 -3.57
C ASN A 42 -4.82 -17.73 -3.51
N ASN A 43 -4.29 -18.93 -3.24
CA ASN A 43 -5.08 -20.15 -3.10
C ASN A 43 -5.33 -20.54 -1.63
N THR A 44 -4.89 -19.70 -0.68
CA THR A 44 -4.96 -19.97 0.77
C THR A 44 -6.28 -19.52 1.38
N GLY A 45 -7.01 -18.60 0.74
CA GLY A 45 -8.22 -17.99 1.28
C GLY A 45 -7.96 -16.93 2.37
N ASP A 46 -6.68 -16.65 2.66
CA ASP A 46 -6.28 -15.64 3.63
C ASP A 46 -6.50 -14.22 3.10
N ASP A 47 -7.01 -13.33 3.95
CA ASP A 47 -7.08 -11.90 3.67
C ASP A 47 -5.66 -11.31 3.70
N LEU A 48 -5.15 -10.96 2.53
CA LEU A 48 -3.81 -10.39 2.36
C LEU A 48 -3.81 -8.86 2.40
N THR A 49 -4.96 -8.20 2.61
CA THR A 49 -5.08 -6.73 2.55
C THR A 49 -4.13 -6.02 3.51
N PHE A 50 -3.83 -6.61 4.66
CA PHE A 50 -2.95 -6.02 5.68
C PHE A 50 -1.59 -6.71 5.78
N ARG A 51 -1.32 -7.71 4.92
CA ARG A 51 -0.17 -8.60 5.10
C ARG A 51 1.13 -7.88 4.77
N MET A 52 2.03 -7.87 5.74
CA MET A 52 3.38 -7.35 5.59
C MET A 52 4.37 -8.50 5.37
N SER A 53 5.30 -8.34 4.44
CA SER A 53 6.39 -9.30 4.26
C SER A 53 7.51 -9.04 5.27
N SER A 54 8.29 -10.06 5.65
CA SER A 54 9.44 -9.85 6.53
C SER A 54 10.45 -8.85 5.94
N SER A 55 10.63 -8.85 4.60
CA SER A 55 11.47 -7.89 3.88
C SER A 55 10.93 -6.47 3.94
N SER A 56 9.63 -6.26 3.73
CA SER A 56 9.02 -4.92 3.79
C SER A 56 9.05 -4.37 5.22
N ARG A 57 8.80 -5.23 6.22
CA ARG A 57 8.96 -4.88 7.64
C ARG A 57 10.39 -4.41 7.95
N LEU A 58 11.39 -5.20 7.57
CA LEU A 58 12.79 -4.90 7.87
C LEU A 58 13.23 -3.61 7.16
N TYR A 59 12.80 -3.41 5.91
CA TYR A 59 13.04 -2.18 5.17
C TYR A 59 12.43 -0.98 5.88
N PHE A 60 11.15 -1.03 6.27
CA PHE A 60 10.49 0.06 6.97
C PHE A 60 11.20 0.38 8.29
N LEU A 61 11.46 -0.63 9.12
CA LEU A 61 12.09 -0.44 10.43
C LEU A 61 13.51 0.15 10.36
N ASN A 62 14.27 -0.18 9.31
CA ASN A 62 15.66 0.27 9.19
C ASN A 62 15.79 1.59 8.41
N MET A 63 14.94 1.81 7.40
CA MET A 63 15.10 2.91 6.45
C MET A 63 14.08 4.03 6.63
N ARG A 64 12.82 3.69 6.95
CA ARG A 64 11.71 4.67 6.95
C ARG A 64 11.31 5.10 8.36
N ALA A 65 11.37 4.18 9.32
CA ALA A 65 10.96 4.42 10.71
C ALA A 65 11.74 5.54 11.42
N ILE A 66 12.91 5.95 10.92
CA ILE A 66 13.66 7.11 11.44
C ILE A 66 12.87 8.42 11.34
N LYS A 67 11.90 8.52 10.43
CA LYS A 67 11.04 9.69 10.26
C LYS A 67 9.88 9.74 11.28
N TYR A 68 9.74 8.74 12.14
CA TYR A 68 8.56 8.53 12.97
C TYR A 68 8.91 8.48 14.46
N ASP A 69 8.00 9.02 15.27
CA ASP A 69 7.94 8.74 16.70
C ASP A 69 7.35 7.35 16.90
N ARG A 70 7.99 6.55 17.75
CA ARG A 70 7.58 5.17 18.03
C ARG A 70 6.96 5.05 19.41
N GLU A 71 5.78 4.46 19.49
CA GLU A 71 5.14 4.04 20.74
C GLU A 71 4.96 2.52 20.74
N THR A 72 5.45 1.85 21.78
CA THR A 72 5.30 0.39 21.90
C THR A 72 4.18 0.05 22.87
N ARG A 73 3.15 -0.64 22.37
CA ARG A 73 2.03 -1.17 23.13
C ARG A 73 2.28 -2.64 23.41
N SER A 74 3.13 -2.90 24.43
CA SER A 74 3.53 -4.25 24.82
C SER A 74 2.34 -5.12 25.27
N ASP A 75 1.30 -4.49 25.80
CA ASP A 75 0.00 -5.06 26.13
C ASP A 75 -0.73 -5.67 24.92
N ALA A 76 -0.60 -5.05 23.75
CA ALA A 76 -1.28 -5.45 22.51
C ALA A 76 -0.35 -6.13 21.48
N GLY A 77 0.96 -6.20 21.74
CA GLY A 77 1.95 -6.67 20.77
C GLY A 77 2.07 -5.75 19.54
N MET A 78 1.71 -4.47 19.69
CA MET A 78 1.65 -3.49 18.60
C MET A 78 2.70 -2.40 18.77
N VAL A 79 3.15 -1.86 17.64
CA VAL A 79 4.04 -0.69 17.60
C VAL A 79 3.40 0.36 16.71
N LEU A 80 3.19 1.55 17.27
CA LEU A 80 2.57 2.68 16.59
C LEU A 80 3.68 3.62 16.11
N PHE A 81 3.54 4.10 14.88
CA PHE A 81 4.46 5.02 14.23
C PHE A 81 3.69 6.26 13.80
N ARG A 82 4.01 7.39 14.44
CA ARG A 82 3.44 8.69 14.09
C ARG A 82 4.52 9.54 13.46
N HIS A 83 4.25 10.13 12.31
CA HIS A 83 5.30 10.84 11.57
C HIS A 83 5.80 12.06 12.36
N GLY A 84 7.12 12.26 12.44
CA GLY A 84 7.74 13.30 13.28
C GLY A 84 7.54 14.74 12.77
N LYS A 85 7.17 14.89 11.49
CA LYS A 85 6.80 16.20 10.90
C LYS A 85 5.33 16.59 11.13
N ARG A 86 4.51 15.76 11.77
CA ARG A 86 3.11 16.07 12.06
C ARG A 86 2.97 17.30 12.97
N GLU A 87 1.82 17.96 12.94
CA GLU A 87 1.54 19.03 13.88
C GLU A 87 1.10 18.46 15.23
N ILE A 88 1.83 18.83 16.30
CA ILE A 88 1.50 18.41 17.66
C ILE A 88 0.77 19.57 18.32
N SER A 89 -0.56 19.53 18.32
CA SER A 89 -1.39 20.53 18.99
C SER A 89 -1.98 19.98 20.29
N LYS A 90 -1.94 20.80 21.35
CA LYS A 90 -2.58 20.48 22.64
C LYS A 90 -4.03 20.96 22.74
N THR A 91 -4.49 21.75 21.77
CA THR A 91 -5.78 22.45 21.87
C THR A 91 -6.56 22.45 20.57
N GLU A 92 -5.87 22.48 19.43
CA GLU A 92 -6.55 22.52 18.13
C GLU A 92 -6.94 21.10 17.69
N PRO A 93 -8.17 20.92 17.18
CA PRO A 93 -8.62 19.66 16.64
C PRO A 93 -7.83 19.30 15.37
N SER A 94 -7.36 18.06 15.29
CA SER A 94 -6.62 17.53 14.14
C SER A 94 -6.85 16.03 14.01
N LEU A 95 -6.24 15.44 12.98
CA LEU A 95 -6.28 14.01 12.70
C LEU A 95 -4.88 13.53 12.34
N ASP A 96 -4.36 12.57 13.08
CA ASP A 96 -3.06 11.95 12.80
C ASP A 96 -3.26 10.66 12.00
N LEU A 97 -2.45 10.46 10.96
CA LEU A 97 -2.37 9.19 10.26
C LEU A 97 -1.25 8.35 10.87
N VAL A 98 -1.62 7.23 11.47
CA VAL A 98 -0.72 6.39 12.27
C VAL A 98 -0.54 5.03 11.59
N ILE A 99 0.71 4.63 11.38
CA ILE A 99 1.03 3.26 10.94
C ILE A 99 1.15 2.38 12.19
N ILE A 100 0.39 1.29 12.23
CA ILE A 100 0.42 0.32 13.32
C ILE A 100 1.00 -0.99 12.79
N LEU A 101 2.04 -1.49 13.44
CA LEU A 101 2.60 -2.81 13.14
C LEU A 101 2.14 -3.82 14.18
N ASN A 102 1.47 -4.87 13.72
CA ASN A 102 1.21 -6.07 14.51
C ASN A 102 2.22 -7.16 14.13
N SER A 103 3.30 -7.24 14.91
CA SER A 103 4.40 -8.16 14.62
C SER A 103 4.03 -9.63 14.83
N GLN A 104 3.00 -9.92 15.64
CA GLN A 104 2.54 -11.30 15.89
C GLN A 104 1.75 -11.86 14.71
N LYS A 105 1.05 -10.98 13.98
CA LYS A 105 0.24 -11.35 12.81
C LYS A 105 0.95 -11.10 11.47
N ASP A 106 2.15 -10.50 11.50
CA ASP A 106 2.79 -9.90 10.33
C ASP A 106 1.83 -8.99 9.53
N GLU A 107 1.10 -8.15 10.25
CA GLU A 107 0.13 -7.22 9.66
C GLU A 107 0.53 -5.77 9.94
N ALA A 108 0.16 -4.89 9.02
CA ALA A 108 0.24 -3.46 9.20
C ALA A 108 -1.12 -2.82 8.94
N TYR A 109 -1.46 -1.80 9.72
CA TYR A 109 -2.72 -1.06 9.59
C TYR A 109 -2.46 0.43 9.52
N LEU A 110 -3.39 1.15 8.89
CA LEU A 110 -3.54 2.59 9.06
C LEU A 110 -4.65 2.87 10.06
N TYR A 111 -4.36 3.79 10.97
CA TYR A 111 -5.32 4.29 11.94
C TYR A 111 -5.42 5.81 11.82
N LEU A 112 -6.66 6.30 11.82
CA LEU A 112 -6.97 7.72 11.89
C LEU A 112 -7.14 8.07 13.36
N GLU A 113 -6.15 8.73 13.95
CA GLU A 113 -6.14 9.10 15.36
C GLU A 113 -6.66 10.52 15.55
N PRO A 114 -7.85 10.70 16.17
CA PRO A 114 -8.35 12.04 16.48
C PRO A 114 -7.46 12.72 17.52
N VAL A 115 -7.18 14.01 17.32
CA VAL A 115 -6.42 14.84 18.27
C VAL A 115 -7.30 16.02 18.67
N ASN A 116 -7.62 16.16 19.96
CA ASN A 116 -8.52 17.21 20.50
C ASN A 116 -9.91 17.29 19.84
N VAL A 117 -10.42 16.16 19.35
CA VAL A 117 -11.76 16.00 18.80
C VAL A 117 -12.23 14.56 19.03
N ASP A 118 -13.52 14.37 19.27
CA ASP A 118 -14.11 13.06 19.54
C ASP A 118 -14.86 12.50 18.33
N TRP A 119 -14.98 11.17 18.29
CA TRP A 119 -15.81 10.49 17.29
C TRP A 119 -17.31 10.80 17.48
N PRO A 120 -18.12 10.82 16.39
CA PRO A 120 -17.73 10.67 14.99
C PRO A 120 -17.10 11.95 14.40
N LEU A 121 -16.26 11.81 13.37
CA LEU A 121 -15.61 12.95 12.72
C LEU A 121 -16.35 13.35 11.45
N GLU A 122 -16.52 14.66 11.27
CA GLU A 122 -16.90 15.24 9.98
C GLU A 122 -15.67 15.93 9.38
N ILE A 123 -15.22 15.43 8.22
CA ILE A 123 -14.08 15.97 7.49
C ILE A 123 -14.57 16.60 6.20
N ARG A 124 -14.16 17.84 5.93
CA ARG A 124 -14.41 18.53 4.67
C ARG A 124 -13.11 18.65 3.90
N ALA A 125 -13.11 18.17 2.66
CA ALA A 125 -12.06 18.42 1.69
C ALA A 125 -12.58 19.37 0.60
N SER A 126 -11.75 20.33 0.18
CA SER A 126 -12.10 21.29 -0.88
C SER A 126 -10.93 21.62 -1.79
N LYS A 127 -11.18 21.66 -3.11
CA LYS A 127 -10.25 22.08 -4.17
C LYS A 127 -11.02 22.49 -5.42
N ASP A 128 -10.64 23.59 -6.06
CA ASP A 128 -11.18 24.06 -7.36
C ASP A 128 -12.72 23.95 -7.45
N ASP A 129 -13.41 24.59 -6.50
CA ASP A 129 -14.88 24.58 -6.31
C ASP A 129 -15.53 23.23 -5.98
N LYS A 130 -14.77 22.12 -5.98
CA LYS A 130 -15.24 20.83 -5.49
C LYS A 130 -15.14 20.81 -3.98
N VAL A 131 -16.24 20.46 -3.33
CA VAL A 131 -16.30 20.25 -1.87
C VAL A 131 -16.88 18.88 -1.62
N LYS A 132 -16.24 18.11 -0.74
CA LYS A 132 -16.75 16.83 -0.26
C LYS A 132 -16.68 16.78 1.24
N VAL A 133 -17.76 16.30 1.86
CA VAL A 133 -17.82 16.02 3.29
C VAL A 133 -17.82 14.50 3.47
N PHE A 134 -16.96 14.03 4.38
CA PHE A 134 -16.81 12.65 4.78
C PHE A 134 -17.27 12.50 6.23
N GLN A 135 -18.05 11.45 6.48
CA GLN A 135 -18.43 11.03 7.82
C GLN A 135 -17.54 9.84 8.18
N VAL A 136 -16.65 10.04 9.14
CA VAL A 136 -15.70 9.02 9.58
C VAL A 136 -16.14 8.56 10.96
N LEU A 137 -16.49 7.28 11.06
CA LEU A 137 -16.88 6.63 12.30
C LEU A 137 -15.67 5.91 12.91
N ASN A 138 -15.68 5.75 14.23
CA ASN A 138 -14.75 4.82 14.85
C ASN A 138 -15.10 3.40 14.37
N GLY A 139 -14.10 2.66 13.91
CA GLY A 139 -14.32 1.44 13.17
C GLY A 139 -13.16 0.46 13.31
N ASN A 140 -13.22 -0.59 12.50
CA ASN A 140 -12.15 -1.58 12.37
C ASN A 140 -11.09 -1.14 11.33
N ASN A 141 -10.01 -1.93 11.22
CA ASN A 141 -8.89 -1.63 10.33
C ASN A 141 -9.29 -1.50 8.85
N SER A 142 -10.29 -2.27 8.40
CA SER A 142 -10.79 -2.21 7.02
C SER A 142 -11.59 -0.95 6.76
N GLU A 143 -12.36 -0.49 7.74
CA GLU A 143 -13.09 0.78 7.65
C GLU A 143 -12.11 1.96 7.62
N PHE A 144 -11.07 1.95 8.46
CA PHE A 144 -10.03 2.99 8.41
C PHE A 144 -9.28 2.99 7.09
N LEU A 145 -8.91 1.83 6.54
CA LEU A 145 -8.29 1.75 5.22
C LEU A 145 -9.21 2.31 4.13
N ALA A 146 -10.51 2.00 4.19
CA ALA A 146 -11.49 2.54 3.25
C ALA A 146 -11.60 4.07 3.35
N TYR A 147 -11.63 4.63 4.56
CA TYR A 147 -11.63 6.08 4.76
C TYR A 147 -10.35 6.73 4.22
N VAL A 148 -9.18 6.14 4.47
CA VAL A 148 -7.91 6.66 3.93
C VAL A 148 -7.93 6.67 2.40
N ARG A 149 -8.39 5.59 1.75
CA ARG A 149 -8.51 5.53 0.28
C ARG A 149 -9.48 6.57 -0.28
N LEU A 150 -10.51 6.96 0.46
CA LEU A 150 -11.40 8.05 0.07
C LEU A 150 -10.73 9.43 0.17
N LEU A 151 -9.82 9.60 1.13
CA LEU A 151 -9.08 10.86 1.36
C LEU A 151 -7.86 10.98 0.45
N GLU A 152 -7.23 9.87 0.08
CA GLU A 152 -5.98 9.82 -0.69
C GLU A 152 -6.01 10.67 -1.98
N PRO A 153 -7.02 10.60 -2.86
CA PRO A 153 -7.07 11.45 -4.05
C PRO A 153 -7.04 12.95 -3.70
N TRP A 154 -7.69 13.35 -2.61
CA TRP A 154 -7.72 14.73 -2.15
C TRP A 154 -6.39 15.17 -1.54
N ILE A 155 -5.68 14.25 -0.87
CA ILE A 155 -4.33 14.47 -0.34
C ILE A 155 -3.34 14.65 -1.49
N ALA A 156 -3.40 13.76 -2.50
CA ALA A 156 -2.57 13.84 -3.71
C ALA A 156 -2.84 15.14 -4.49
N ASP A 157 -4.09 15.59 -4.48
CA ASP A 157 -4.51 16.84 -5.09
C ASP A 157 -4.17 18.10 -4.26
N ASP A 158 -3.47 18.01 -3.13
CA ASP A 158 -3.13 19.17 -2.30
C ASP A 158 -4.37 19.93 -1.75
N ALA A 159 -5.52 19.25 -1.63
CA ALA A 159 -6.77 19.85 -1.19
C ALA A 159 -6.67 20.48 0.21
N LYS A 160 -7.57 21.42 0.49
CA LYS A 160 -7.74 21.98 1.84
C LYS A 160 -8.60 21.04 2.67
N PHE A 161 -8.13 20.67 3.85
CA PHE A 161 -8.83 19.81 4.80
C PHE A 161 -9.26 20.59 6.04
N GLU A 162 -10.51 20.38 6.44
CA GLU A 162 -11.10 20.95 7.64
C GLU A 162 -11.85 19.88 8.42
N ILE A 163 -11.74 19.92 9.74
CA ILE A 163 -12.43 19.01 10.66
C ILE A 163 -13.44 19.81 11.47
N LYS A 164 -14.63 19.26 11.66
CA LYS A 164 -15.66 19.89 12.46
C LYS A 164 -15.46 19.50 13.92
N ASN A 165 -15.39 20.52 14.78
CA ASN A 165 -15.48 20.35 16.22
C ASN A 165 -16.65 21.22 16.72
N GLU A 166 -17.64 20.59 17.35
CA GLU A 166 -18.92 21.20 17.69
C GLU A 166 -19.62 21.85 16.47
N SER A 167 -19.55 23.18 16.36
CA SER A 167 -20.14 23.96 15.26
C SER A 167 -19.09 24.68 14.39
N VAL A 168 -17.80 24.46 14.65
CA VAL A 168 -16.70 25.20 14.01
C VAL A 168 -15.87 24.26 13.13
N TRP A 169 -15.60 24.71 11.90
CA TRP A 169 -14.66 24.05 11.00
C TRP A 169 -13.26 24.59 11.23
N THR A 170 -12.33 23.71 11.57
CA THR A 170 -10.92 24.06 11.81
C THR A 170 -10.06 23.40 10.75
N SER A 171 -9.10 24.13 10.19
CA SER A 171 -8.19 23.55 9.19
C SER A 171 -7.17 22.63 9.86
N PHE A 172 -6.93 21.47 9.26
CA PHE A 172 -5.85 20.56 9.64
C PHE A 172 -5.10 20.13 8.38
N TRP A 173 -3.90 19.54 8.52
CA TRP A 173 -3.03 19.18 7.39
C TRP A 173 -2.76 20.33 6.41
N SER A 174 -2.62 21.54 6.96
CA SER A 174 -2.54 22.77 6.16
C SER A 174 -1.11 23.16 5.82
N LYS A 175 -0.13 22.79 6.67
CA LYS A 175 1.26 23.21 6.50
C LYS A 175 1.96 22.32 5.46
N PRO A 176 2.86 22.87 4.62
CA PRO A 176 3.58 22.08 3.61
C PRO A 176 4.28 20.84 4.17
N LYS A 177 4.87 20.94 5.37
CA LYS A 177 5.52 19.82 6.07
C LYS A 177 4.56 18.68 6.43
N GLU A 178 3.29 19.00 6.71
CA GLU A 178 2.27 18.02 7.06
C GLU A 178 1.80 17.29 5.81
N LYS A 179 1.61 18.02 4.70
CA LYS A 179 1.23 17.44 3.42
C LYS A 179 2.30 16.48 2.89
N GLU A 180 3.58 16.87 2.97
CA GLU A 180 4.71 15.99 2.66
C GLU A 180 4.74 14.75 3.56
N ALA A 181 4.45 14.93 4.85
CA ALA A 181 4.36 13.82 5.80
C ALA A 181 3.24 12.83 5.43
N LEU A 182 2.05 13.31 5.07
CA LEU A 182 0.93 12.45 4.67
C LEU A 182 1.27 11.60 3.45
N GLN A 183 1.83 12.21 2.41
CA GLN A 183 2.27 11.50 1.23
C GLN A 183 3.33 10.43 1.58
N THR A 184 4.29 10.78 2.44
CA THR A 184 5.31 9.85 2.94
C THR A 184 4.70 8.68 3.71
N ILE A 185 3.70 8.93 4.57
CA ILE A 185 3.02 7.90 5.37
C ILE A 185 2.26 6.94 4.45
N LEU A 186 1.53 7.46 3.46
CA LEU A 186 0.78 6.65 2.50
C LEU A 186 1.72 5.79 1.66
N GLU A 187 2.77 6.38 1.08
CA GLU A 187 3.83 5.64 0.35
C GLU A 187 4.42 4.53 1.22
N ASP A 188 4.79 4.85 2.45
CA ASP A 188 5.40 3.90 3.39
C ASP A 188 4.46 2.74 3.71
N TYR A 189 3.19 3.04 3.98
CA TYR A 189 2.20 2.04 4.32
C TYR A 189 1.88 1.11 3.15
N PHE A 190 1.57 1.65 1.97
CA PHE A 190 1.20 0.82 0.82
C PHE A 190 2.36 -0.06 0.37
N ARG A 191 3.58 0.47 0.41
CA ARG A 191 4.79 -0.35 0.21
C ARG A 191 4.96 -1.43 1.27
N LEU A 192 4.59 -1.14 2.52
CA LEU A 192 4.72 -2.08 3.63
C LEU A 192 3.85 -3.33 3.43
N ILE A 193 2.62 -3.14 2.95
CA ILE A 193 1.66 -4.22 2.64
C ILE A 193 1.86 -4.82 1.22
N ASN A 194 2.91 -4.39 0.51
CA ASN A 194 3.23 -4.81 -0.86
C ASN A 194 2.10 -4.56 -1.86
N GLU A 195 1.32 -3.50 -1.66
CA GLU A 195 0.38 -3.05 -2.67
C GLU A 195 1.16 -2.34 -3.79
N PRO A 196 0.95 -2.69 -5.07
CA PRO A 196 1.63 -2.03 -6.18
C PRO A 196 1.20 -0.57 -6.29
N GLU A 197 2.18 0.32 -6.54
CA GLU A 197 1.97 1.74 -6.91
C GLU A 197 1.15 1.89 -8.21
#